data_AF-A0ABD7JRQ4-F1
#
_entry.id   AF-A0ABD7JRQ4-F1
#
_cell.length_a   1.000
_cell.length_b   1.000
_cell.length_c   1.000
_cell.angle_alpha   90.00
_cell.angle_beta   90.00
_cell.angle_gamma   90.00
#
_symmetry.space_group_name_H-M   'P 1'
#
loop_
_entity.id
_entity.type
_entity.pdbx_description
1 polymer ?
#
loop_
_entity_poly.entity_id
_entity_poly.type
_entity_poly.pdbx_seq_one_letter_code
_entity_poly.pdbx_strand_id
1 'polypeptide(L)' 'MKRRPTGFVATCQCGVAVGAMDINRTERADAGRLLGKWLYDGCTVEPRFAGTWSAEIGPCKCPKAEGDQHE' A
#
# COMPACT_ATOMS: atom_id res chain seq x y z
N MET A 1 1.06 0.85 25.69
CA MET A 1 0.54 -0.28 24.86
C MET A 1 0.76 0.00 23.39
N LYS A 2 1.25 -0.98 22.62
CA LYS A 2 1.40 -0.88 21.16
C LYS A 2 0.02 -0.98 20.51
N ARG A 3 -0.38 0.03 19.72
CA ARG A 3 -1.65 0.01 18.97
C ARG A 3 -1.50 -0.87 17.74
N ARG A 4 -2.51 -1.67 17.45
CA ARG A 4 -2.61 -2.36 16.16
C ARG A 4 -3.07 -1.34 15.10
N PRO A 5 -2.47 -1.34 13.90
CA PRO A 5 -2.99 -0.52 12.82
C PRO A 5 -4.40 -0.98 12.43
N THR A 6 -5.22 -0.04 11.98
CA THR A 6 -6.54 -0.23 11.38
C THR A 6 -6.47 -0.24 9.85
N GLY A 7 -5.35 0.18 9.28
CA GLY A 7 -5.10 0.15 7.85
C GLY A 7 -3.68 0.52 7.49
N PHE A 8 -3.41 0.54 6.18
CA PHE A 8 -2.11 0.85 5.61
C PHE A 8 -2.28 1.67 4.33
N VAL A 9 -1.37 2.59 4.09
CA VAL A 9 -1.27 3.33 2.82
C VAL A 9 0.10 3.05 2.22
N ALA A 10 0.13 2.68 0.94
CA ALA A 10 1.35 2.49 0.18
C ALA A 10 1.61 3.70 -0.72
N THR A 11 2.78 4.30 -0.55
CA THR A 11 3.24 5.45 -1.31
C THR A 11 4.44 5.04 -2.15
N CYS A 12 4.34 5.23 -3.47
CA CYS A 12 5.43 4.97 -4.39
C CYS A 12 6.59 5.95 -4.14
N GLN A 13 7.78 5.61 -4.62
CA GLN A 13 8.97 6.48 -4.56
C GLN A 13 8.78 7.83 -5.27
N CYS A 14 7.82 7.92 -6.21
CA CYS A 14 7.43 9.20 -6.83
C CYS A 14 6.53 10.09 -5.93
N GLY A 15 6.22 9.66 -4.69
CA GLY A 15 5.42 10.40 -3.72
C GLY A 15 3.90 10.24 -3.87
N VAL A 16 3.43 9.50 -4.88
CA VAL A 16 2.00 9.23 -5.06
C VAL A 16 1.57 8.05 -4.19
N ALA A 17 0.47 8.19 -3.45
CA ALA A 17 -0.19 7.06 -2.82
C ALA A 17 -0.84 6.17 -3.90
N VAL A 18 -0.35 4.94 -4.02
CA VAL A 18 -0.74 3.98 -5.06
C VAL A 18 -1.65 2.87 -4.54
N GLY A 19 -1.81 2.77 -3.22
CA GLY A 19 -2.71 1.81 -2.60
C GLY A 19 -3.09 2.20 -1.18
N ALA A 20 -4.27 1.76 -0.77
CA ALA A 20 -4.76 1.84 0.59
C ALA A 20 -5.48 0.54 0.95
N MET A 21 -5.33 0.09 2.18
CA MET A 21 -5.95 -1.12 2.69
C MET A 21 -6.49 -0.90 4.09
N ASP A 22 -7.74 -1.27 4.31
CA ASP A 22 -8.34 -1.40 5.64
C ASP A 22 -8.16 -2.85 6.12
N ILE A 23 -7.38 -3.03 7.19
CA ILE A 23 -7.03 -4.38 7.68
C ILE A 23 -8.21 -5.09 8.33
N ASN A 24 -9.24 -4.35 8.76
CA ASN A 24 -10.44 -4.92 9.36
C ASN A 24 -11.43 -5.42 8.30
N ARG A 25 -11.21 -5.05 7.04
CA ARG A 25 -12.06 -5.39 5.90
C ARG A 25 -11.37 -6.25 4.84
N THR A 26 -10.13 -6.65 5.10
CA THR A 26 -9.31 -7.45 4.19
C THR A 26 -8.96 -8.76 4.86
N GLU A 27 -9.11 -9.88 4.15
CA GLU A 27 -8.68 -11.17 4.69
C GLU A 27 -7.19 -11.18 4.97
N ARG A 28 -6.78 -11.94 6.00
CA ARG A 28 -5.41 -11.90 6.51
C ARG A 28 -4.38 -12.38 5.47
N ALA A 29 -4.73 -13.37 4.66
CA ALA A 29 -3.84 -13.90 3.61
C ALA A 29 -3.62 -12.86 2.51
N ASP A 30 -4.70 -12.23 2.05
CA ASP A 30 -4.65 -11.17 1.03
C ASP A 30 -3.93 -9.93 1.53
N ALA A 31 -4.16 -9.54 2.78
CA ALA A 31 -3.46 -8.42 3.40
C ALA A 31 -1.94 -8.67 3.45
N GLY A 32 -1.52 -9.88 3.82
CA GLY A 32 -0.12 -10.27 3.81
C GLY A 32 0.49 -10.20 2.40
N ARG A 33 -0.23 -10.72 1.40
CA ARG A 33 0.19 -10.69 -0.01
C ARG A 33 0.33 -9.26 -0.53
N LEU A 34 -0.64 -8.39 -0.25
CA LEU A 34 -0.66 -7.00 -0.72
C LEU A 34 0.45 -6.17 -0.06
N LEU A 35 0.65 -6.31 1.25
CA LEU A 35 1.75 -5.66 1.97
C LEU A 35 3.11 -6.13 1.44
N GLY A 36 3.27 -7.44 1.22
CA GLY A 36 4.48 -8.01 0.65
C GLY A 36 4.77 -7.44 -0.74
N LYS A 37 3.74 -7.36 -1.59
CA LYS A 37 3.85 -6.74 -2.92
C LYS A 37 4.30 -5.28 -2.84
N TRP A 38 3.65 -4.45 -2.03
CA TRP A 38 4.02 -3.02 -1.93
C TRP A 38 5.46 -2.82 -1.44
N LEU A 39 5.91 -3.63 -0.47
CA LEU A 39 7.29 -3.58 -0.01
C LEU A 39 8.27 -4.04 -1.09
N TYR A 40 7.93 -5.08 -1.84
CA TYR A 40 8.73 -5.57 -2.96
C TYR A 40 8.83 -4.53 -4.10
N ASP A 41 7.72 -3.85 -4.41
CA ASP A 41 7.62 -2.78 -5.40
C ASP A 41 8.32 -1.47 -4.94
N GLY A 42 8.98 -1.48 -3.77
CA GLY A 42 9.75 -0.35 -3.25
C GLY A 42 8.88 0.79 -2.69
N CYS A 43 7.60 0.53 -2.38
CA CYS A 43 6.73 1.52 -1.77
C CYS A 43 7.07 1.73 -0.29
N THR A 44 6.88 2.96 0.19
CA THR A 44 6.79 3.24 1.62
C THR A 44 5.40 2.85 2.10
N VAL A 45 5.31 1.98 3.11
CA VAL A 45 4.05 1.53 3.70
C VAL A 45 3.85 2.18 5.07
N GLU A 46 2.86 3.06 5.17
CA GLU A 46 2.54 3.77 6.41
C GLU A 46 1.31 3.16 7.11
N PRO A 47 1.44 2.77 8.39
CA PRO A 47 0.30 2.31 9.17
C PRO A 47 -0.64 3.46 9.54
N ARG A 48 -1.95 3.19 9.49
CA ARG A 48 -3.01 4.06 10.01
C ARG A 48 -3.58 3.42 11.27
N PHE A 49 -3.83 4.24 12.30
CA PHE A 49 -4.25 3.75 13.63
C PHE A 49 -5.58 4.34 14.10
N ALA A 50 -6.12 5.35 13.40
CA ALA A 50 -7.39 5.97 13.73
C ALA A 50 -8.56 5.07 13.29
N GLY A 51 -9.71 5.19 13.97
CA GLY A 51 -10.95 4.51 13.56
C GLY A 51 -11.54 5.03 12.24
N THR A 52 -11.11 6.22 11.81
CA THR A 52 -11.49 6.80 10.52
C THR A 52 -10.27 7.48 9.91
N TRP A 53 -9.99 7.16 8.66
CA TRP A 53 -8.94 7.79 7.87
C TRP A 53 -9.33 7.71 6.39
N SER A 54 -8.73 8.57 5.58
CA SER A 54 -8.90 8.57 4.13
C SER A 54 -7.53 8.71 3.47
N ALA A 55 -7.44 8.23 2.23
CA ALA A 55 -6.27 8.40 1.38
C ALA A 55 -6.75 8.58 -0.05
N GLU A 56 -6.15 9.53 -0.77
CA GLU A 56 -6.40 9.72 -2.20
C GLU A 56 -5.41 8.86 -2.98
N ILE A 57 -5.94 7.92 -3.78
CA ILE A 57 -5.11 7.00 -4.56
C ILE A 57 -4.99 7.52 -5.99
N GLY A 58 -3.75 7.60 -6.47
CA GLY A 58 -3.44 8.05 -7.81
C GLY A 58 -2.61 7.03 -8.61
N PRO A 59 -2.57 7.16 -9.93
CA PRO A 59 -1.66 6.36 -10.75
C PRO A 59 -0.20 6.73 -10.46
N CYS A 60 0.66 5.71 -10.40
CA CYS A 60 2.10 5.90 -10.28
C CYS A 60 2.64 6.77 -11.42
N LYS A 61 3.56 7.68 -11.09
CA LYS A 61 4.20 8.61 -12.04
C LYS A 61 5.66 8.26 -12.35
N CYS A 62 6.17 7.15 -11.82
CA CYS A 62 7.50 6.68 -12.20
C CYS A 62 7.53 6.37 -13.70
N PRO A 63 8.67 6.61 -14.38
CA PRO A 63 8.88 6.06 -15.71
C PRO A 63 8.64 4.55 -15.65
N LYS A 64 7.88 4.02 -16.61
CA LYS A 64 7.77 2.56 -16.74
C LYS A 64 9.17 2.03 -17.01
N ALA A 65 9.67 1.14 -16.16
CA ALA A 65 10.88 0.41 -16.47
C ALA A 65 10.63 -0.37 -17.75
N GLU A 66 11.50 -0.23 -18.75
CA GLU A 66 11.52 -1.12 -19.91
C GLU A 66 11.84 -2.54 -19.39
N GLY A 67 10.83 -3.37 -19.12
CA GLY A 67 11.06 -4.70 -18.57
C GLY A 67 9.85 -5.50 -18.10
N ASP A 68 8.75 -4.88 -17.70
CA ASP A 68 7.54 -5.62 -17.31
C ASP A 68 6.66 -5.92 -18.54
N GLN A 69 7.20 -6.77 -19.41
CA GLN A 69 6.39 -7.64 -20.27
C GLN A 69 6.29 -8.99 -19.56
N HIS A 70 5.21 -9.21 -18.83
CA HIS A 70 4.77 -10.56 -18.51
C HIS A 70 3.33 -10.68 -19.02
N GLU A 71 3.19 -11.41 -20.13
CA GLU A 71 1.93 -11.98 -20.61
C GLU A 71 1.27 -12.87 -19.55
#